data_AF-A0A401MMN0-F1
#
_entry.id   AF-A0A401MMN0-F1
#
_cell.length_a   1.000
_cell.length_b   1.000
_cell.length_c   1.000
_cell.angle_alpha   90.00
_cell.angle_beta   90.00
_cell.angle_gamma   90.00
#
_symmetry.space_group_name_H-M   'P 1'
#
loop_
_entity.id
_entity.type
_entity.pdbx_description
1 polymer ?
#
loop_
_entity_poly.entity_id
_entity_poly.type
_entity_poly.pdbx_seq_one_letter_code
_entity_poly.pdbx_strand_id
1 'polypeptide(L)'
;MGFLDGLRPGKAAEFDSGNAATNSIELTKRHSQVSLTKQGAATGHLRVNLAWRMRTSDIGGSQRESLLRHPFKALKPPEVLGHSQSMVNVDLDLGVLYELQDGTKGVVQPLGGYLGDVNAPPYVKLSGDDRFGSASGETLYVNLDHRDAIKRLLVFVYIYDQTPAFDRTHAIVTLYPSNGPRIEIHLDERHPQARSCAVVMIENVKGEMMVRREVKFVYGFQAELDRLYGWGLQWGRGYKAKAER
;
A
#
# COMPACT_ATOMS: atom_id res chain seq x y z
N MET A 1 -36.66 30.60 -38.29
CA MET A 1 -35.80 31.16 -37.24
C MET A 1 -36.01 30.34 -35.99
N GLY A 2 -35.14 29.34 -35.76
CA GLY A 2 -35.26 28.41 -34.64
C GLY A 2 -34.73 29.04 -33.35
N PHE A 3 -35.51 28.93 -32.28
CA PHE A 3 -35.13 29.33 -30.93
C PHE A 3 -35.09 28.07 -30.07
N LEU A 4 -33.89 27.50 -29.91
CA LEU A 4 -33.59 26.51 -28.88
C LEU A 4 -32.22 26.88 -28.32
N ASP A 5 -32.23 27.76 -27.32
CA ASP A 5 -31.04 28.14 -26.57
C ASP A 5 -31.11 27.57 -25.15
N GLY A 6 -30.03 26.90 -24.79
CA GLY A 6 -29.46 26.82 -23.44
C GLY A 6 -30.34 26.44 -22.25
N LEU A 7 -30.60 25.15 -22.04
CA LEU A 7 -30.76 24.60 -20.69
C LEU A 7 -30.02 23.26 -20.57
N ARG A 8 -28.70 23.33 -20.39
CA ARG A 8 -27.93 22.24 -19.76
C ARG A 8 -27.69 22.64 -18.30
N PRO A 9 -28.35 22.03 -17.32
CA PRO A 9 -27.98 22.22 -15.93
C PRO A 9 -26.57 21.65 -15.74
N GLY A 10 -25.67 22.49 -15.22
CA GLY A 10 -24.33 22.08 -14.84
C GLY A 10 -24.41 20.92 -13.86
N LYS A 11 -23.78 19.80 -14.23
CA LYS A 11 -23.43 18.75 -13.27
C LYS A 11 -22.46 19.36 -12.27
N ALA A 12 -22.98 19.81 -11.14
CA ALA A 12 -22.21 19.89 -9.92
C ALA A 12 -21.58 18.50 -9.72
N ALA A 13 -20.27 18.46 -9.53
CA ALA A 13 -19.57 17.25 -9.16
C ALA A 13 -20.13 16.80 -7.81
N GLU A 14 -21.05 15.86 -7.85
CA GLU A 14 -21.58 15.15 -6.70
C GLU A 14 -20.39 14.43 -6.07
N PHE A 15 -19.91 14.99 -4.96
CA PHE A 15 -18.89 14.38 -4.14
C PHE A 15 -19.47 13.06 -3.63
N ASP A 16 -18.97 11.96 -4.19
CA ASP A 16 -19.28 10.62 -3.75
C ASP A 16 -18.83 10.50 -2.29
N SER A 17 -19.81 10.62 -1.42
CA SER A 17 -19.64 10.49 0.01
C SER A 17 -19.29 9.04 0.22
N GLY A 18 -18.03 8.80 0.59
CA GLY A 18 -17.49 7.48 0.87
C GLY A 18 -18.48 6.59 1.63
N ASN A 19 -18.44 5.28 1.36
CA ASN A 19 -19.37 4.27 1.86
C ASN A 19 -19.88 4.63 3.27
N ALA A 20 -21.17 5.00 3.38
CA ALA A 20 -21.74 5.66 4.57
C ALA A 20 -21.66 4.81 5.85
N ALA A 21 -21.33 3.52 5.72
CA ALA A 21 -21.06 2.62 6.83
C ALA A 21 -19.63 2.72 7.41
N THR A 22 -18.66 3.26 6.66
CA THR A 22 -17.23 3.22 7.00
C THR A 22 -16.50 4.56 6.95
N ASN A 23 -17.12 5.67 6.51
CA ASN A 23 -16.45 6.96 6.30
C ASN A 23 -15.09 6.80 5.58
N SER A 24 -15.08 6.01 4.50
CA SER A 24 -13.88 5.70 3.72
C SER A 24 -14.02 6.16 2.26
N ILE A 25 -12.98 6.82 1.76
CA ILE A 25 -12.82 7.17 0.34
C ILE A 25 -11.93 6.12 -0.30
N GLU A 26 -12.42 5.45 -1.31
CA GLU A 26 -11.60 4.55 -2.12
C GLU A 26 -10.97 5.33 -3.27
N LEU A 27 -9.63 5.30 -3.39
CA LEU A 27 -8.99 5.82 -4.59
C LEU A 27 -8.96 4.74 -5.66
N THR A 28 -9.56 5.04 -6.81
CA THR A 28 -9.63 4.16 -7.98
C THR A 28 -8.84 4.75 -9.15
N LYS A 29 -8.71 4.00 -10.25
CA LYS A 29 -8.10 4.54 -11.49
C LYS A 29 -8.86 5.77 -12.02
N ARG A 30 -10.18 5.88 -11.77
CA ARG A 30 -11.02 7.00 -12.20
C ARG A 30 -10.96 8.19 -11.23
N HIS A 31 -10.82 7.92 -9.94
CA HIS A 31 -10.69 8.92 -8.89
C HIS A 31 -9.36 8.71 -8.18
N SER A 32 -8.28 9.16 -8.83
CA SER A 32 -6.91 8.85 -8.41
C SER A 32 -6.30 9.89 -7.48
N GLN A 33 -6.99 11.00 -7.18
CA GLN A 33 -6.42 12.07 -6.36
C GLN A 33 -7.42 12.63 -5.35
N VAL A 34 -6.89 13.00 -4.19
CA VAL A 34 -7.64 13.65 -3.11
C VAL A 34 -6.75 14.67 -2.41
N SER A 35 -7.30 15.84 -2.06
CA SER A 35 -6.58 16.86 -1.29
C SER A 35 -6.89 16.68 0.19
N LEU A 36 -5.88 16.35 0.99
CA LEU A 36 -6.02 16.29 2.45
C LEU A 36 -6.32 17.68 3.02
N THR A 37 -5.80 18.73 2.39
CA THR A 37 -6.00 20.10 2.87
C THR A 37 -7.46 20.54 2.72
N LYS A 38 -8.10 20.21 1.60
CA LYS A 38 -9.53 20.50 1.37
C LYS A 38 -10.46 19.70 2.28
N GLN A 39 -9.99 18.58 2.81
CA GLN A 39 -10.73 17.74 3.76
C GLN A 39 -10.50 18.14 5.22
N GLY A 40 -9.70 19.18 5.48
CA GLY A 40 -9.29 19.54 6.85
C GLY A 40 -8.45 18.46 7.53
N ALA A 41 -7.82 17.60 6.73
CA ALA A 41 -7.11 16.37 7.09
C ALA A 41 -5.58 16.53 7.06
N ALA A 42 -5.09 17.75 6.80
CA ALA A 42 -3.68 18.05 6.59
C ALA A 42 -2.96 18.53 7.87
N THR A 43 -3.44 18.12 9.05
CA THR A 43 -2.87 18.44 10.37
C THR A 43 -2.73 17.16 11.21
N GLY A 44 -1.87 17.19 12.22
CA GLY A 44 -1.59 16.06 13.11
C GLY A 44 -0.81 14.94 12.42
N HIS A 45 -1.08 13.71 12.84
CA HIS A 45 -0.44 12.52 12.27
C HIS A 45 -1.31 11.88 11.19
N LEU A 46 -0.69 11.56 10.07
CA LEU A 46 -1.23 10.68 9.05
C LEU A 46 -0.64 9.29 9.26
N ARG A 47 -1.50 8.33 9.60
CA ARG A 47 -1.09 6.92 9.74
C ARG A 47 -1.37 6.19 8.43
N VAL A 48 -0.35 5.56 7.85
CA VAL A 48 -0.48 4.70 6.68
C VAL A 48 -0.30 3.26 7.14
N ASN A 49 -1.31 2.42 6.94
CA ASN A 49 -1.26 1.02 7.33
C ASN A 49 -1.28 0.14 6.09
N LEU A 50 -0.40 -0.85 6.07
CA LEU A 50 -0.43 -1.95 5.11
C LEU A 50 -1.10 -3.15 5.79
N ALA A 51 -2.17 -3.66 5.20
CA ALA A 51 -2.77 -4.92 5.60
C ALA A 51 -2.78 -5.86 4.40
N TRP A 52 -2.34 -7.10 4.60
CA TRP A 52 -2.34 -8.09 3.53
C TRP A 52 -2.78 -9.48 3.99
N ARG A 53 -3.32 -10.24 3.04
CA ARG A 53 -3.71 -11.65 3.23
C ARG A 53 -3.38 -12.46 1.99
N MET A 54 -3.02 -13.73 2.19
CA MET A 54 -2.86 -14.68 1.08
C MET A 54 -4.22 -14.96 0.43
N ARG A 55 -4.24 -15.06 -0.91
CA ARG A 55 -5.40 -15.54 -1.66
C ARG A 55 -5.61 -17.01 -1.33
N THR A 56 -6.81 -17.35 -0.87
CA THR A 56 -7.18 -18.70 -0.41
C THR A 56 -7.07 -19.77 -1.49
N SER A 57 -6.90 -19.40 -2.77
CA SER A 57 -6.70 -20.34 -3.88
C SER A 57 -5.38 -21.13 -3.79
N ASP A 58 -4.37 -20.61 -3.10
CA ASP A 58 -3.09 -21.29 -2.88
C ASP A 58 -3.02 -22.00 -1.52
N ILE A 59 -3.96 -21.72 -0.62
CA ILE A 59 -4.17 -22.46 0.62
C ILE A 59 -5.02 -23.66 0.25
N GLY A 60 -4.37 -24.69 -0.31
CA GLY A 60 -4.89 -26.03 -0.61
C GLY A 60 -6.41 -26.13 -0.49
N GLY A 61 -7.14 -25.65 -1.49
CA GLY A 61 -8.56 -25.86 -1.56
C GLY A 61 -8.78 -27.37 -1.49
N SER A 62 -9.48 -27.84 -0.46
CA SER A 62 -10.00 -29.20 -0.40
C SER A 62 -10.67 -29.46 -1.74
N GLN A 63 -10.00 -30.18 -2.64
CA GLN A 63 -10.67 -30.78 -3.77
C GLN A 63 -11.79 -31.61 -3.15
N ARG A 64 -13.02 -31.14 -3.23
CA ARG A 64 -14.19 -32.00 -3.13
C ARG A 64 -14.12 -32.88 -4.37
N GLU A 65 -13.23 -33.89 -4.34
CA GLU A 65 -13.26 -35.00 -5.27
C GLU A 65 -14.68 -35.56 -5.20
N SER A 66 -15.39 -35.49 -6.32
CA SER A 66 -16.77 -35.97 -6.42
C SER A 66 -16.79 -37.48 -6.15
N LEU A 67 -17.27 -37.86 -4.96
CA LEU A 67 -17.43 -39.25 -4.52
C LEU A 67 -18.40 -40.07 -5.40
N LEU A 68 -19.09 -39.43 -6.34
CA LEU A 68 -19.97 -40.09 -7.32
C LEU A 68 -19.19 -40.82 -8.43
N ARG A 69 -17.90 -40.51 -8.65
CA ARG A 69 -17.13 -41.12 -9.75
C ARG A 69 -16.24 -42.31 -9.35
N HIS A 70 -15.99 -42.54 -8.07
CA HIS A 70 -15.08 -43.62 -7.62
C HIS A 70 -15.49 -44.24 -6.26
N PRO A 71 -16.49 -45.16 -6.23
CA PRO A 71 -17.02 -45.71 -4.97
C PRO A 71 -16.03 -46.58 -4.18
N PHE A 72 -14.96 -47.07 -4.81
CA PHE A 72 -13.94 -47.93 -4.17
C PHE A 72 -12.75 -47.17 -3.57
N LYS A 73 -12.69 -45.83 -3.69
CA LYS A 73 -11.59 -45.02 -3.13
C LYS A 73 -11.79 -44.69 -1.64
N ALA A 74 -12.99 -44.95 -1.09
CA ALA A 74 -13.35 -44.71 0.32
C ALA A 74 -12.68 -45.65 1.33
N LEU A 75 -12.03 -46.72 0.87
CA LEU A 75 -11.37 -47.73 1.72
C LEU A 75 -9.83 -47.61 1.72
N LYS A 76 -9.27 -46.60 1.05
CA LYS A 76 -7.83 -46.35 1.15
C LYS A 76 -7.56 -45.45 2.36
N PRO A 77 -6.72 -45.86 3.32
CA PRO A 77 -6.27 -44.95 4.36
C PRO A 77 -5.62 -43.73 3.68
N PRO A 78 -5.84 -42.51 4.18
CA PRO A 78 -5.28 -41.31 3.57
C PRO A 78 -3.77 -41.49 3.49
N GLU A 79 -3.23 -41.47 2.26
CA GLU A 79 -1.79 -41.35 2.07
C GLU A 79 -1.38 -40.07 2.81
N VAL A 80 -0.57 -40.22 3.85
CA VAL A 80 0.07 -39.09 4.51
C VAL A 80 1.13 -38.57 3.54
N LEU A 81 0.66 -37.92 2.48
CA LEU A 81 1.46 -37.01 1.69
C LEU A 81 1.92 -35.95 2.67
N GLY A 82 3.22 -35.99 3.00
CA GLY A 82 3.87 -34.99 3.82
C GLY A 82 3.48 -33.62 3.30
N HIS A 83 2.68 -32.90 4.09
CA HIS A 83 2.26 -31.52 3.83
C HIS A 83 3.51 -30.64 3.87
N SER A 84 4.24 -30.60 2.75
CA SER A 84 5.39 -29.74 2.53
C SER A 84 5.23 -28.94 1.23
N GLN A 85 3.98 -28.64 0.86
CA GLN A 85 3.71 -27.42 0.09
C GLN A 85 4.12 -26.28 1.01
N SER A 86 5.39 -25.90 0.87
CA SER A 86 6.06 -24.86 1.63
C SER A 86 5.13 -23.66 1.61
N MET A 87 4.52 -23.35 2.76
CA MET A 87 3.77 -22.11 2.93
C MET A 87 4.79 -21.02 2.61
N VAL A 88 4.72 -20.47 1.40
CA VAL A 88 5.60 -19.39 0.98
C VAL A 88 5.27 -18.28 1.95
N ASN A 89 6.17 -18.07 2.91
CA ASN A 89 6.04 -16.99 3.86
C ASN A 89 6.27 -15.72 3.03
N VAL A 90 5.17 -15.09 2.62
CA VAL A 90 5.25 -13.81 1.93
C VAL A 90 5.46 -12.77 3.02
N ASP A 91 6.53 -12.00 2.92
CA ASP A 91 6.76 -10.83 3.77
C ASP A 91 6.62 -9.58 2.90
N LEU A 92 5.52 -8.84 3.08
CA LEU A 92 5.32 -7.55 2.44
C LEU A 92 5.73 -6.45 3.41
N ASP A 93 6.73 -5.68 3.01
CA ASP A 93 7.25 -4.55 3.75
C ASP A 93 6.74 -3.23 3.14
N LEU A 94 6.58 -2.24 4.00
CA LEU A 94 6.23 -0.87 3.69
C LEU A 94 7.49 0.00 3.72
N GLY A 95 7.62 0.90 2.75
CA GLY A 95 8.69 1.88 2.70
C GLY A 95 8.18 3.20 2.15
N VAL A 96 8.97 4.25 2.38
CA VAL A 96 8.68 5.58 1.85
C VAL A 96 9.96 6.27 1.41
N LEU A 97 9.96 6.77 0.17
CA LEU A 97 10.96 7.73 -0.30
C LEU A 97 10.49 9.11 0.10
N TYR A 98 11.35 9.89 0.75
CA TYR A 98 11.03 11.26 1.15
C TYR A 98 11.92 12.26 0.41
N GLU A 99 11.35 13.42 0.14
CA GLU A 99 12.06 14.62 -0.29
C GLU A 99 11.49 15.80 0.51
N LEU A 100 12.38 16.52 1.19
CA LEU A 100 12.06 17.72 1.94
C LEU A 100 12.26 18.97 1.07
N GLN A 101 11.69 20.10 1.47
CA GLN A 101 11.79 21.36 0.74
C GLN A 101 13.22 21.91 0.69
N ASP A 102 14.06 21.55 1.64
CA ASP A 102 15.49 21.91 1.66
C ASP A 102 16.33 21.08 0.65
N GLY A 103 15.71 20.11 -0.02
CA GLY A 103 16.36 19.21 -0.98
C GLY A 103 16.91 17.93 -0.36
N THR A 104 16.81 17.75 0.96
CA THR A 104 17.18 16.51 1.65
C THR A 104 16.28 15.38 1.18
N LYS A 105 16.87 14.26 0.79
CA LYS A 105 16.18 13.08 0.29
C LYS A 105 16.70 11.83 0.97
N GLY A 106 15.84 10.82 1.05
CA GLY A 106 16.23 9.52 1.56
C GLY A 106 15.08 8.52 1.51
N VAL A 107 15.27 7.42 2.23
CA VAL A 107 14.30 6.34 2.36
C VAL A 107 14.08 6.03 3.83
N VAL A 108 12.83 5.79 4.21
CA VAL A 108 12.45 5.17 5.48
C VAL A 108 11.91 3.78 5.14
N GLN A 109 12.54 2.74 5.71
CA GLN A 109 12.21 1.33 5.48
C GLN A 109 12.84 0.45 6.57
N PRO A 110 12.31 -0.77 6.80
CA PRO A 110 12.94 -1.74 7.71
C PRO A 110 14.36 -2.13 7.27
N LEU A 111 14.60 -2.18 5.96
CA LEU A 111 15.88 -2.58 5.38
C LEU A 111 17.00 -1.58 5.72
N GLY A 112 18.02 -2.04 6.44
CA GLY A 112 19.10 -1.17 6.92
C GLY A 112 18.75 -0.33 8.16
N GLY A 113 17.61 -0.59 8.80
CA GLY A 113 17.24 0.06 10.07
C GLY A 113 16.85 1.54 9.94
N TYR A 114 16.52 2.00 8.74
CA TYR A 114 16.10 3.38 8.49
C TYR A 114 14.63 3.58 8.88
N LEU A 115 14.33 3.53 10.18
CA LEU A 115 12.96 3.65 10.68
C LEU A 115 12.44 5.09 10.71
N GLY A 116 13.32 6.10 10.66
CA GLY A 116 12.94 7.51 10.68
C GLY A 116 12.43 8.01 12.04
N ASP A 117 11.98 9.27 12.08
CA ASP A 117 11.45 9.94 13.27
C ASP A 117 10.27 10.87 12.87
N VAL A 118 9.27 10.98 13.74
CA VAL A 118 8.12 11.90 13.58
C VAL A 118 8.39 13.31 14.10
N ASN A 119 9.36 13.46 15.02
CA ASN A 119 9.68 14.72 15.69
C ASN A 119 10.92 15.42 15.10
N ALA A 120 11.68 14.72 14.26
CA ALA A 120 12.83 15.25 13.54
C ALA A 120 12.71 14.90 12.05
N PRO A 121 13.39 15.62 11.14
CA PRO A 121 13.50 15.22 9.74
C PRO A 121 13.86 13.73 9.64
N PRO A 122 13.11 12.91 8.89
CA PRO A 122 12.19 13.26 7.80
C PRO A 122 10.72 13.51 8.16
N TYR A 123 10.36 13.59 9.45
CA TYR A 123 8.97 13.69 9.95
C TYR A 123 8.11 12.47 9.60
N VAL A 124 8.77 11.35 9.32
CA VAL A 124 8.17 10.09 8.94
C VAL A 124 8.84 8.97 9.71
N LYS A 125 8.03 8.13 10.36
CA LYS A 125 8.50 6.99 11.15
C LYS A 125 7.76 5.71 10.79
N LEU A 126 8.49 4.62 10.67
CA LEU A 126 7.94 3.28 10.54
C LEU A 126 7.89 2.60 11.92
N SER A 127 6.77 1.97 12.26
CA SER A 127 6.60 1.27 13.55
C SER A 127 7.44 0.00 13.66
N GLY A 128 7.88 -0.55 12.52
CA GLY A 128 8.33 -1.94 12.46
C GLY A 128 7.16 -2.93 12.50
N ASP A 129 7.48 -4.20 12.25
CA ASP A 129 6.54 -5.34 12.18
C ASP A 129 5.85 -5.56 13.54
N ASP A 130 4.70 -4.91 13.72
CA ASP A 130 3.88 -5.04 14.92
C ASP A 130 2.80 -6.10 14.70
N ARG A 131 3.06 -7.32 15.19
CA ARG A 131 2.25 -8.53 14.97
C ARG A 131 1.12 -8.72 15.97
N PHE A 132 0.65 -7.66 16.63
CA PHE A 132 -0.48 -7.77 17.56
C PHE A 132 -1.80 -7.94 16.79
N GLY A 133 -2.16 -9.20 16.55
CA GLY A 133 -3.54 -9.61 16.32
C GLY A 133 -3.99 -9.66 14.87
N SER A 134 -3.51 -10.67 14.14
CA SER A 134 -4.22 -11.30 13.01
C SER A 134 -4.56 -10.40 11.81
N ALA A 135 -3.55 -9.70 11.29
CA ALA A 135 -3.22 -9.58 9.87
C ALA A 135 -1.77 -9.08 9.83
N SER A 136 -0.88 -9.74 9.08
CA SER A 136 0.51 -9.26 8.97
C SER A 136 0.48 -7.88 8.32
N GLY A 137 0.96 -6.86 9.03
CA GLY A 137 0.84 -5.48 8.56
C GLY A 137 1.87 -4.56 9.19
N GLU A 138 2.35 -3.60 8.40
CA GLU A 138 3.27 -2.56 8.86
C GLU A 138 2.55 -1.20 8.89
N THR A 139 2.97 -0.34 9.83
CA THR A 139 2.39 0.99 9.99
C THR A 139 3.46 2.07 9.88
N LEU A 140 3.18 3.09 9.07
CA LEU A 140 3.96 4.30 8.90
C LEU A 140 3.20 5.49 9.49
N TYR A 141 3.91 6.39 10.15
CA TYR A 141 3.39 7.64 10.67
C TYR A 141 4.08 8.81 9.99
N VAL A 142 3.31 9.73 9.43
CA VAL A 142 3.78 10.98 8.85
C VAL A 142 3.25 12.13 9.71
N ASN A 143 4.12 13.01 10.16
CA ASN A 143 3.72 14.20 10.90
C ASN A 143 3.39 15.35 9.92
N LEU A 144 2.10 15.59 9.73
CA LEU A 144 1.59 16.64 8.83
C LEU A 144 1.62 18.03 9.48
N ASP A 145 1.91 18.17 10.77
CA ASP A 145 2.17 19.49 11.36
C ASP A 145 3.44 20.12 10.78
N HIS A 146 4.36 19.29 10.27
CA HIS A 146 5.55 19.71 9.51
C HIS A 146 5.37 19.58 7.99
N ARG A 147 4.13 19.58 7.48
CA ARG A 147 3.84 19.46 6.03
C ARG A 147 4.57 20.49 5.16
N ASP A 148 4.86 21.67 5.71
CA ASP A 148 5.54 22.74 4.98
C ASP A 148 7.02 22.42 4.74
N ALA A 149 7.62 21.53 5.53
CA ALA A 149 8.97 21.01 5.29
C ALA A 149 8.98 19.84 4.29
N ILE A 150 7.84 19.19 4.06
CA ILE A 150 7.71 18.02 3.18
C ILE A 150 7.41 18.50 1.76
N LYS A 151 8.23 18.07 0.78
CA LYS A 151 7.99 18.35 -0.64
C LYS A 151 7.19 17.24 -1.28
N ARG A 152 7.66 15.99 -1.16
CA ARG A 152 6.95 14.79 -1.63
C ARG A 152 7.36 13.54 -0.87
N LEU A 153 6.42 12.63 -0.70
CA LEU A 153 6.58 11.31 -0.11
C LEU A 153 6.01 10.26 -1.08
N LEU A 154 6.81 9.30 -1.49
CA LEU A 154 6.34 8.15 -2.26
C LEU A 154 6.28 6.93 -1.35
N VAL A 155 5.08 6.51 -0.99
CA VAL A 155 4.86 5.28 -0.24
C VAL A 155 4.83 4.10 -1.21
N PHE A 156 5.63 3.09 -0.91
CA PHE A 156 5.74 1.89 -1.71
C PHE A 156 5.71 0.64 -0.84
N VAL A 157 5.30 -0.46 -1.44
CA VAL A 157 5.29 -1.79 -0.83
C VAL A 157 6.22 -2.67 -1.64
N TYR A 158 7.02 -3.50 -0.97
CA TYR A 158 7.97 -4.39 -1.63
C TYR A 158 8.04 -5.74 -0.92
N ILE A 159 8.51 -6.76 -1.65
CA ILE A 159 8.65 -8.12 -1.13
C ILE A 159 10.13 -8.41 -0.88
N TYR A 160 10.53 -8.64 0.36
CA TYR A 160 11.93 -8.92 0.69
C TYR A 160 12.42 -10.28 0.12
N ASP A 161 11.61 -11.32 0.25
CA ASP A 161 11.99 -12.71 -0.08
C ASP A 161 12.05 -13.03 -1.60
N GLN A 162 12.08 -12.00 -2.45
CA GLN A 162 12.16 -12.05 -3.92
C GLN A 162 11.11 -12.90 -4.64
N THR A 163 10.20 -13.51 -3.88
CA THR A 163 9.17 -14.41 -4.39
C THR A 163 7.98 -13.55 -4.82
N PRO A 164 7.66 -13.46 -6.12
CA PRO A 164 6.58 -12.60 -6.56
C PRO A 164 5.25 -13.00 -5.88
N ALA A 165 4.70 -12.07 -5.12
CA ALA A 165 3.56 -12.34 -4.24
C ALA A 165 2.34 -11.46 -4.55
N PHE A 166 2.49 -10.35 -5.28
CA PHE A 166 1.37 -9.44 -5.56
C PHE A 166 0.21 -10.10 -6.33
N ASP A 167 0.45 -11.11 -7.16
CA ASP A 167 -0.63 -11.90 -7.79
C ASP A 167 -1.35 -12.85 -6.81
N ARG A 168 -0.68 -13.21 -5.71
CA ARG A 168 -1.13 -14.19 -4.71
C ARG A 168 -1.61 -13.56 -3.41
N THR A 169 -1.42 -12.27 -3.20
CA THR A 169 -1.87 -11.54 -2.01
C THR A 169 -2.96 -10.55 -2.35
N HIS A 170 -3.91 -10.37 -1.43
CA HIS A 170 -4.70 -9.13 -1.37
C HIS A 170 -4.04 -8.19 -0.39
N ALA A 171 -3.43 -7.12 -0.91
CA ALA A 171 -2.86 -6.06 -0.10
C ALA A 171 -3.74 -4.81 -0.22
N ILE A 172 -3.97 -4.16 0.92
CA ILE A 172 -4.71 -2.91 1.03
C ILE A 172 -3.82 -1.95 1.82
N VAL A 173 -3.64 -0.75 1.27
CA VAL A 173 -2.98 0.35 1.97
C VAL A 173 -4.03 1.37 2.35
N THR A 174 -4.12 1.65 3.64
CA THR A 174 -5.12 2.57 4.19
C THR A 174 -4.44 3.75 4.85
N LEU A 175 -4.80 4.95 4.43
CA LEU A 175 -4.38 6.20 5.03
C LEU A 175 -5.46 6.64 6.03
N TYR A 176 -5.06 6.87 7.26
CA TYR A 176 -5.86 7.39 8.35
C TYR A 176 -5.38 8.81 8.67
N PRO A 177 -6.02 9.83 8.10
CA PRO A 177 -5.75 11.20 8.52
C PRO A 177 -6.27 11.44 9.95
N SER A 178 -5.73 12.45 10.63
CA SER A 178 -6.20 12.84 11.97
C SER A 178 -7.63 13.38 11.97
N ASN A 179 -8.08 13.89 10.83
CA ASN A 179 -9.44 14.39 10.63
C ASN A 179 -9.90 14.04 9.21
N GLY A 180 -11.20 13.83 9.01
CA GLY A 180 -11.77 13.45 7.72
C GLY A 180 -11.82 11.94 7.47
N PRO A 181 -12.27 11.53 6.26
CA PRO A 181 -12.45 10.13 5.93
C PRO A 181 -11.11 9.41 5.70
N ARG A 182 -11.07 8.12 6.03
CA ARG A 182 -9.92 7.27 5.68
C ARG A 182 -9.84 7.07 4.18
N ILE A 183 -8.64 6.91 3.64
CA ILE A 183 -8.43 6.67 2.21
C ILE A 183 -7.91 5.25 2.03
N GLU A 184 -8.65 4.44 1.27
CA GLU A 184 -8.33 3.03 1.03
C GLU A 184 -7.83 2.85 -0.41
N ILE A 185 -6.71 2.14 -0.55
CA ILE A 185 -6.05 1.89 -1.83
C ILE A 185 -5.82 0.39 -1.98
N HIS A 186 -6.56 -0.20 -2.92
CA HIS A 186 -6.51 -1.62 -3.20
C HIS A 186 -5.41 -1.95 -4.21
N LEU A 187 -4.58 -2.94 -3.86
CA LEU A 187 -3.53 -3.52 -4.71
C LEU A 187 -4.01 -4.84 -5.32
N ASP A 188 -5.17 -4.82 -5.98
CA ASP A 188 -5.79 -6.04 -6.53
C ASP A 188 -5.29 -6.40 -7.94
N GLU A 189 -4.48 -5.53 -8.57
CA GLU A 189 -3.95 -5.74 -9.92
C GLU A 189 -2.91 -6.86 -9.93
N ARG A 190 -3.08 -7.80 -10.87
CA ARG A 190 -2.25 -9.00 -10.96
C ARG A 190 -0.99 -8.74 -11.77
N HIS A 191 0.14 -8.65 -11.08
CA HIS A 191 1.46 -8.57 -11.70
C HIS A 191 2.37 -9.69 -11.17
N PRO A 192 2.41 -10.86 -11.84
CA PRO A 192 3.04 -12.07 -11.32
C PRO A 192 4.57 -12.01 -11.22
N GLN A 193 5.21 -10.98 -11.76
CA GLN A 193 6.66 -10.78 -11.72
C GLN A 193 7.05 -9.48 -11.00
N ALA A 194 6.09 -8.68 -10.55
CA ALA A 194 6.37 -7.46 -9.81
C ALA A 194 6.95 -7.79 -8.43
N ARG A 195 7.99 -7.05 -8.04
CA ARG A 195 8.67 -7.19 -6.75
C ARG A 195 8.41 -6.01 -5.83
N SER A 196 8.04 -4.86 -6.40
CA SER A 196 7.61 -3.67 -5.66
C SER A 196 6.43 -2.99 -6.34
N CYS A 197 5.71 -2.18 -5.58
CA CYS A 197 4.61 -1.35 -6.06
C CYS A 197 4.71 0.04 -5.43
N ALA A 198 4.76 1.08 -6.27
CA ALA A 198 4.51 2.45 -5.84
C ALA A 198 3.01 2.62 -5.62
N VAL A 199 2.60 2.83 -4.36
CA VAL A 199 1.17 2.80 -3.99
C VAL A 199 0.56 4.17 -4.09
N VAL A 200 1.15 5.13 -3.37
CA VAL A 200 0.61 6.49 -3.24
C VAL A 200 1.72 7.51 -3.19
N MET A 201 1.51 8.61 -3.90
CA MET A 201 2.34 9.80 -3.83
C MET A 201 1.63 10.86 -3.00
N ILE A 202 2.32 11.42 -2.02
CA ILE A 202 1.83 12.54 -1.20
C ILE A 202 2.73 13.73 -1.49
N GLU A 203 2.21 14.80 -2.08
CA GLU A 203 2.99 15.96 -2.52
C GLU A 203 2.42 17.24 -1.93
N ASN A 204 3.30 18.17 -1.55
CA ASN A 204 2.89 19.52 -1.19
C ASN A 204 2.86 20.39 -2.45
N VAL A 205 1.66 20.66 -2.97
CA VAL A 205 1.44 21.48 -4.16
C VAL A 205 0.89 22.83 -3.72
N LYS A 206 1.73 23.87 -3.75
CA LYS A 206 1.37 25.25 -3.38
C LYS A 206 0.75 25.37 -1.98
N GLY A 207 1.23 24.59 -1.02
CA GLY A 207 0.71 24.58 0.36
C GLY A 207 -0.47 23.62 0.58
N GLU A 208 -0.92 22.92 -0.46
CA GLU A 208 -1.91 21.86 -0.35
C GLU A 208 -1.24 20.48 -0.36
N MET A 209 -1.52 19.69 0.67
CA MET A 209 -1.15 18.27 0.70
C MET A 209 -2.09 17.46 -0.19
N MET A 210 -1.55 17.02 -1.32
CA MET A 210 -2.24 16.23 -2.34
C MET A 210 -1.82 14.76 -2.25
N VAL A 211 -2.80 13.87 -2.23
CA VAL A 211 -2.60 12.42 -2.23
C VAL A 211 -3.02 11.90 -3.60
N ARG A 212 -2.11 11.20 -4.29
CA ARG A 212 -2.34 10.62 -5.61
C ARG A 212 -2.06 9.11 -5.59
N ARG A 213 -3.05 8.31 -5.98
CA ARG A 213 -2.94 6.88 -6.24
C ARG A 213 -2.03 6.66 -7.45
N GLU A 214 -0.94 5.95 -7.24
CA GLU A 214 -0.02 5.54 -8.30
C GLU A 214 -0.30 4.09 -8.72
N VAL A 215 -0.29 3.16 -7.75
CA VAL A 215 -0.43 1.69 -7.94
C VAL A 215 0.34 1.22 -9.18
N LYS A 216 1.61 1.60 -9.24
CA LYS A 216 2.53 1.23 -10.33
C LYS A 216 3.42 0.09 -9.88
N PHE A 217 3.26 -1.06 -10.51
CA PHE A 217 4.04 -2.25 -10.24
C PHE A 217 5.35 -2.22 -11.03
N VAL A 218 6.44 -2.57 -10.35
CA VAL A 218 7.78 -2.64 -10.95
C VAL A 218 8.42 -3.99 -10.68
N TYR A 219 9.23 -4.43 -11.64
CA TYR A 219 9.97 -5.71 -11.58
C TYR A 219 11.21 -5.62 -10.67
N GLY A 220 11.63 -4.40 -10.30
CA GLY A 220 12.75 -4.12 -9.40
C GLY A 220 12.35 -3.80 -7.96
N PHE A 221 13.34 -3.31 -7.21
CA PHE A 221 13.20 -2.88 -5.83
C PHE A 221 13.21 -1.35 -5.71
N GLN A 222 13.71 -0.81 -4.60
CA GLN A 222 13.72 0.62 -4.31
C GLN A 222 14.50 1.43 -5.34
N ALA A 223 15.61 0.90 -5.86
CA ALA A 223 16.41 1.57 -6.89
C ALA A 223 15.63 1.79 -8.21
N GLU A 224 14.70 0.89 -8.54
CA GLU A 224 13.89 1.04 -9.75
C GLU A 224 12.77 2.05 -9.56
N LEU A 225 12.17 2.09 -8.35
CA LEU A 225 11.21 3.12 -7.96
C LEU A 225 11.85 4.51 -7.96
N ASP A 226 13.06 4.62 -7.40
CA ASP A 226 13.84 5.86 -7.43
C ASP A 226 14.06 6.35 -8.87
N ARG A 227 14.54 5.48 -9.78
CA ARG A 227 14.71 5.84 -11.19
C ARG A 227 13.41 6.27 -11.86
N LEU A 228 12.32 5.55 -11.59
CA LEU A 228 11.02 5.83 -12.19
C LEU A 228 10.46 7.21 -11.83
N TYR A 229 10.71 7.67 -10.60
CA TYR A 229 10.18 8.94 -10.10
C TYR A 229 11.25 10.06 -9.94
N GLY A 230 12.51 9.76 -10.24
CA GLY A 230 13.61 10.70 -10.25
C GLY A 230 13.95 11.25 -8.86
N TRP A 231 14.18 10.39 -7.88
CA TRP A 231 14.69 10.82 -6.57
C TRP A 231 16.19 11.14 -6.63
N GLY A 232 16.96 10.30 -7.33
CA GLY A 232 18.40 10.42 -7.53
C GLY A 232 19.23 9.91 -6.35
N LEU A 233 18.75 8.89 -5.64
CA LEU A 233 19.46 8.32 -4.49
C LEU A 233 20.55 7.32 -4.94
N GLN A 234 21.56 7.17 -4.09
CA GLN A 234 22.58 6.13 -4.26
C GLN A 234 22.21 4.92 -3.41
N TRP A 235 22.07 3.77 -4.06
CA TRP A 235 21.61 2.53 -3.41
C TRP A 235 22.78 1.58 -3.16
N GLY A 236 22.91 1.13 -1.91
CA GLY A 236 23.77 0.02 -1.51
C GLY A 236 22.96 -1.25 -1.21
N ARG A 237 23.65 -2.36 -0.94
CA ARG A 237 22.99 -3.58 -0.43
C ARG A 237 22.57 -3.35 1.03
N GLY A 238 21.30 -3.54 1.32
CA GLY A 238 20.76 -3.56 2.68
C GLY A 238 20.32 -4.98 3.07
N TYR A 239 20.25 -5.25 4.37
CA TYR A 239 19.76 -6.51 4.93
C TYR A 239 18.73 -6.23 6.01
N LYS A 240 17.68 -7.05 6.10
CA LYS A 240 16.71 -6.99 7.20
C LYS A 240 17.36 -7.75 8.37
N ALA A 241 17.63 -7.07 9.48
CA ALA A 241 18.05 -7.76 10.70
C ALA A 241 16.89 -8.69 11.10
N LYS A 242 17.14 -10.00 11.18
CA LYS A 242 16.12 -10.91 11.71
C LYS A 242 15.83 -10.47 13.14
N ALA A 243 14.58 -10.10 13.43
CA ALA A 243 14.14 -9.93 14.81
C ALA A 243 14.47 -11.24 15.54
N GLU A 244 15.29 -11.16 16.58
CA GLU A 244 15.53 -12.30 17.47
C GLU A 244 14.17 -12.74 18.04
N ARG A 245 13.93 -14.04 17.95
CA ARG A 245 12.68 -14.71 18.31
C ARG A 245 12.45 -14.74 19.81
#